data_AF-A0A821I6D8-F1
#
_entry.id   AF-A0A821I6D8-F1
#
_cell.length_a   1.000
_cell.length_b   1.000
_cell.length_c   1.000
_cell.angle_alpha   90.00
_cell.angle_beta   90.00
_cell.angle_gamma   90.00
#
_symmetry.space_group_name_H-M   'P 1'
#
loop_
_entity.id
_entity.type
_entity.pdbx_description
1 polymer ?
#
loop_
_entity_poly.entity_id
_entity_poly.type
_entity_poly.pdbx_seq_one_letter_code
_entity_poly.pdbx_strand_id
1 'polypeptide(L)'
;ISCPHLKQLTMKVYRNINNYKECIVPLLQRLSNVEYLTLLLAINGTKKINTIRESFLKYQQESIGCTVDYFNNNYGQCQIYSFPFIGNRLDFISNRFPLFDINNAFSMVTMLLLFDDVKPFENLFFARIARDLPYLKTLEMFNGLEQQEKTIVTTNNLEFTHLSTLILFDIHMDYAEQFFYRSYLPRLIELAIHRDILLAIITQNQQKARDNCSKVEHLVTSEKLNDSVDAVRNFFLLAFH
;
A
#
# COMPACT_ATOMS: atom_id res chain seq x y z
N ILE A 1 6.82 -12.31 28.79
CA ILE A 1 5.97 -12.92 27.75
C ILE A 1 6.83 -13.01 26.49
N SER A 2 7.48 -14.14 26.25
CA SER A 2 8.10 -14.43 24.95
C SER A 2 7.02 -15.06 24.07
N CYS A 3 6.76 -14.48 22.90
CA CYS A 3 5.86 -15.06 21.92
C CYS A 3 6.72 -15.53 20.73
N PRO A 4 7.21 -16.77 20.73
CA PRO A 4 8.18 -17.23 19.72
C PRO A 4 7.62 -17.25 18.30
N HIS A 5 6.29 -17.17 18.14
CA HIS A 5 5.61 -17.19 16.85
C HIS A 5 5.15 -15.81 16.35
N LEU A 6 5.34 -14.74 17.14
CA LEU A 6 4.93 -13.39 16.73
C LEU A 6 5.97 -12.79 15.78
N LYS A 7 5.72 -12.95 14.48
CA LYS A 7 6.59 -12.44 13.40
C LYS A 7 6.25 -11.02 12.95
N GLN A 8 4.98 -10.65 12.99
CA GLN A 8 4.50 -9.33 12.58
C GLN A 8 3.63 -8.72 13.68
N LEU A 9 3.82 -7.42 13.94
CA LEU A 9 3.05 -6.68 14.95
C LEU A 9 2.72 -5.28 14.41
N THR A 10 1.45 -4.92 14.42
CA THR A 10 1.00 -3.53 14.23
C THR A 10 0.49 -2.99 15.55
N MET A 11 1.10 -1.93 16.05
CA MET A 11 0.76 -1.32 17.32
C MET A 11 0.39 0.15 17.13
N LYS A 12 -0.79 0.52 17.64
CA LYS A 12 -1.27 1.90 17.63
C LYS A 12 -1.06 2.53 19.00
N VAL A 13 -0.28 3.60 19.05
CA VAL A 13 0.11 4.28 20.29
C VAL A 13 -0.48 5.69 20.27
N TYR A 14 -1.64 5.82 20.91
CA TYR A 14 -2.46 7.02 20.83
C TYR A 14 -2.15 8.09 21.88
N ARG A 15 -1.36 7.79 22.93
CA ARG A 15 -1.08 8.75 24.02
C ARG A 15 0.33 8.59 24.60
N ASN A 16 0.88 9.74 25.00
CA ASN A 16 2.12 9.93 25.75
C ASN A 16 3.43 9.43 25.09
N ILE A 17 3.73 9.95 23.90
CA ILE A 17 5.06 9.77 23.25
C ILE A 17 6.22 10.15 24.17
N ASN A 18 6.02 10.99 25.19
CA ASN A 18 7.13 11.37 26.08
C ASN A 18 7.76 10.15 26.78
N ASN A 19 7.02 9.04 26.94
CA ASN A 19 7.53 7.80 27.52
C ASN A 19 7.77 6.70 26.46
N TYR A 20 7.85 7.02 25.16
CA TYR A 20 8.03 5.99 24.13
C TYR A 20 9.30 5.16 24.36
N LYS A 21 10.37 5.76 24.91
CA LYS A 21 11.59 5.03 25.26
C LYS A 21 11.33 3.98 26.34
N GLU A 22 10.43 4.25 27.29
CA GLU A 22 10.11 3.33 28.39
C GLU A 22 9.12 2.24 27.96
N CYS A 23 8.25 2.53 26.99
CA CYS A 23 7.22 1.57 26.54
C CYS A 23 7.67 0.74 25.33
N ILE A 24 8.30 1.36 24.34
CA ILE A 24 8.58 0.75 23.04
C ILE A 24 9.95 0.06 23.03
N VAL A 25 10.98 0.66 23.62
CA VAL A 25 12.34 0.07 23.61
C VAL A 25 12.39 -1.27 24.35
N PRO A 26 11.81 -1.42 25.57
CA PRO A 26 11.78 -2.72 26.22
C PRO A 26 10.93 -3.74 25.46
N LEU A 27 9.88 -3.29 24.75
CA LEU A 27 9.10 -4.17 23.89
C LEU A 27 9.97 -4.71 22.76
N LEU A 28 10.67 -3.84 22.03
CA LEU A 28 11.59 -4.21 20.95
C LEU A 28 12.70 -5.14 21.41
N GLN A 29 13.31 -4.85 22.56
CA GLN A 29 14.35 -5.70 23.16
C GLN A 29 13.83 -7.10 23.53
N ARG A 30 12.54 -7.22 23.87
CA ARG A 30 11.88 -8.50 24.18
C ARG A 30 11.31 -9.21 22.95
N LEU A 31 11.20 -8.50 21.83
CA LEU A 31 10.67 -8.98 20.56
C LEU A 31 11.83 -9.35 19.63
N SER A 32 12.80 -10.12 20.11
CA SER A 32 13.95 -10.59 19.33
C SER A 32 13.57 -11.37 18.06
N ASN A 33 12.32 -11.82 17.98
CA ASN A 33 11.79 -12.61 16.85
C ASN A 33 10.81 -11.80 15.98
N VAL A 34 10.55 -10.51 16.27
CA VAL A 34 9.68 -9.70 15.42
C VAL A 34 10.45 -9.26 14.18
N GLU A 35 9.93 -9.68 13.04
CA GLU A 35 10.52 -9.48 11.72
C GLU A 35 9.98 -8.21 11.06
N TYR A 36 8.77 -7.80 11.45
CA TYR A 36 8.11 -6.57 11.02
C TYR A 36 7.30 -5.92 12.15
N LEU A 37 7.55 -4.65 12.40
CA LEU A 37 6.80 -3.84 13.36
C LEU A 37 6.36 -2.54 12.70
N THR A 38 5.05 -2.29 12.70
CA THR A 38 4.46 -0.99 12.35
C THR A 38 3.98 -0.30 13.61
N LEU A 39 4.52 0.89 13.88
CA LEU A 39 4.11 1.77 14.97
C LEU A 39 3.34 2.96 14.39
N LEU A 40 2.07 3.10 14.75
CA LEU A 40 1.27 4.29 14.44
C LEU A 40 1.24 5.18 15.68
N LEU A 41 1.72 6.42 15.53
CA LEU A 41 2.02 7.34 16.63
C LEU A 41 1.20 8.63 16.47
N ALA A 42 0.51 9.06 17.53
CA ALA A 42 -0.07 10.41 17.59
C ALA A 42 1.01 11.41 18.07
N ILE A 43 1.53 12.23 17.15
CA ILE A 43 2.70 13.07 17.36
C ILE A 43 2.34 14.55 17.49
N ASN A 44 2.41 15.09 18.72
CA ASN A 44 2.37 16.54 18.92
C ASN A 44 3.72 17.18 18.49
N GLY A 45 3.86 17.49 17.20
CA GLY A 45 4.94 18.30 16.62
C GLY A 45 6.15 17.54 16.05
N THR A 46 6.83 18.14 15.06
CA THR A 46 7.92 17.54 14.27
C THR A 46 9.17 17.17 15.07
N LYS A 47 9.52 17.89 16.14
CA LYS A 47 10.74 17.61 16.94
C LYS A 47 10.75 16.21 17.57
N LYS A 48 9.59 15.65 17.94
CA LYS A 48 9.51 14.35 18.62
C LYS A 48 9.84 13.18 17.69
N ILE A 49 9.54 13.31 16.39
CA ILE A 49 9.74 12.22 15.43
C ILE A 49 11.23 12.00 15.12
N ASN A 50 12.02 13.08 15.05
CA ASN A 50 13.47 12.98 14.86
C ASN A 50 14.10 12.25 16.05
N THR A 51 13.62 12.50 17.27
CA THR A 51 14.09 11.79 18.45
C THR A 51 13.74 10.30 18.42
N ILE A 52 12.56 9.94 17.90
CA ILE A 52 12.16 8.54 17.67
C ILE A 52 13.10 7.92 16.63
N ARG A 53 13.25 8.55 15.46
CA ARG A 53 14.16 8.14 14.41
C ARG A 53 15.58 7.93 14.91
N GLU A 54 16.17 8.92 15.59
CA GLU A 54 17.52 8.84 16.19
C GLU A 54 17.67 7.69 17.18
N SER A 55 16.62 7.39 17.95
CA SER A 55 16.66 6.27 18.90
C SER A 55 16.61 4.92 18.19
N PHE A 56 16.06 4.87 16.98
CA PHE A 56 16.07 3.71 16.09
C PHE A 56 17.32 3.61 15.23
N LEU A 57 17.95 4.72 14.85
CA LEU A 57 19.23 4.73 14.13
C LEU A 57 20.33 3.98 14.91
N LYS A 58 20.27 3.99 16.25
CA LYS A 58 21.18 3.21 17.10
C LYS A 58 21.00 1.69 16.96
N TYR A 59 19.83 1.24 16.50
CA TYR A 59 19.51 -0.16 16.22
C TYR A 59 19.56 -0.48 14.72
N GLN A 60 19.86 0.50 13.87
CA GLN A 60 20.11 0.26 12.46
C GLN A 60 21.41 -0.53 12.36
N GLN A 61 21.26 -1.83 12.14
CA GLN A 61 22.33 -2.80 11.91
C GLN A 61 22.20 -3.30 10.47
N GLU A 62 23.20 -4.03 9.97
CA GLU A 62 23.15 -4.63 8.62
C GLU A 62 21.88 -5.46 8.37
N SER A 63 21.26 -5.99 9.44
CA SER A 63 20.06 -6.84 9.41
C SER A 63 18.74 -6.15 9.76
N ILE A 64 18.72 -4.84 10.06
CA ILE A 64 17.49 -4.12 10.47
C ILE A 64 17.36 -2.78 9.76
N GLY A 65 16.24 -2.59 9.05
CA GLY A 65 15.80 -1.34 8.45
C GLY A 65 14.77 -0.60 9.29
N CYS A 66 14.74 0.73 9.17
CA CYS A 66 13.75 1.58 9.81
C CYS A 66 13.34 2.73 8.90
N THR A 67 12.04 2.99 8.83
CA THR A 67 11.45 4.11 8.09
C THR A 67 10.54 4.89 8.99
N VAL A 68 10.47 6.20 8.75
CA VAL A 68 9.66 7.11 9.55
C VAL A 68 8.95 8.06 8.62
N ASP A 69 7.63 8.14 8.73
CA ASP A 69 6.80 9.03 7.93
C ASP A 69 5.83 9.88 8.78
N TYR A 70 5.30 10.94 8.15
CA TYR A 70 4.31 11.85 8.71
C TYR A 70 3.08 11.93 7.82
N PHE A 71 1.94 11.96 8.48
CA PHE A 71 0.62 12.09 7.89
C PHE A 71 -0.04 13.40 8.34
N ASN A 72 -1.15 13.78 7.72
CA ASN A 72 -1.93 14.92 8.21
C ASN A 72 -2.45 14.65 9.64
N ASN A 73 -2.96 15.69 10.30
CA ASN A 73 -3.52 15.62 11.65
C ASN A 73 -2.55 15.16 12.74
N ASN A 74 -1.26 15.48 12.61
CA ASN A 74 -0.25 15.22 13.63
C ASN A 74 -0.05 13.72 13.91
N TYR A 75 -0.20 12.85 12.90
CA TYR A 75 0.16 11.45 13.02
C TYR A 75 1.51 11.18 12.36
N GLY A 76 2.24 10.21 12.89
CA GLY A 76 3.41 9.66 12.22
C GLY A 76 3.44 8.16 12.33
N GLN A 77 4.27 7.58 11.48
CA GLN A 77 4.47 6.15 11.41
C GLN A 77 5.96 5.85 11.52
N CYS A 78 6.26 4.79 12.23
CA CYS A 78 7.58 4.18 12.23
C CYS A 78 7.41 2.72 11.81
N GLN A 79 8.11 2.29 10.76
CA GLN A 79 8.19 0.87 10.41
C GLN A 79 9.60 0.37 10.65
N ILE A 80 9.69 -0.82 11.19
CA ILE A 80 10.96 -1.50 11.51
C ILE A 80 10.85 -2.90 10.93
N TYR A 81 11.88 -3.31 10.20
CA TYR A 81 11.88 -4.58 9.47
C TYR A 81 13.26 -5.21 9.46
N SER A 82 13.29 -6.53 9.38
CA SER A 82 14.51 -7.32 9.24
C SER A 82 14.95 -7.46 7.78
N PHE A 83 16.24 -7.76 7.58
CA PHE A 83 16.84 -8.13 6.30
C PHE A 83 17.49 -9.52 6.37
N PRO A 84 17.18 -10.43 5.42
CA PRO A 84 16.12 -10.31 4.41
C PRO A 84 14.72 -10.29 5.07
N PHE A 85 13.78 -9.60 4.44
CA PHE A 85 12.40 -9.60 4.91
C PHE A 85 11.73 -10.93 4.54
N ILE A 86 11.28 -11.66 5.56
CA ILE A 86 10.65 -12.97 5.40
C ILE A 86 9.12 -12.93 5.58
N GLY A 87 8.57 -11.75 5.88
CA GLY A 87 7.13 -11.53 5.91
C GLY A 87 6.52 -11.54 4.50
N ASN A 88 5.25 -11.88 4.41
CA ASN A 88 4.50 -11.86 3.15
C ASN A 88 3.59 -10.63 3.00
N ARG A 89 3.57 -9.75 4.00
CA ARG A 89 2.66 -8.61 4.08
C ARG A 89 3.39 -7.36 4.54
N LEU A 90 3.14 -6.26 3.83
CA LEU A 90 3.57 -4.90 4.19
C LEU A 90 2.34 -4.00 4.30
N ASP A 91 2.13 -3.47 5.51
CA ASP A 91 1.00 -2.60 5.81
C ASP A 91 1.39 -1.13 5.96
N PHE A 92 0.50 -0.26 5.46
CA PHE A 92 0.57 1.20 5.57
C PHE A 92 1.87 1.76 4.96
N ILE A 93 2.17 1.37 3.73
CA ILE A 93 3.35 1.82 3.00
C ILE A 93 3.04 3.15 2.32
N SER A 94 3.86 4.16 2.59
CA SER A 94 3.74 5.52 2.09
C SER A 94 4.75 5.82 0.98
N ASN A 95 4.69 7.02 0.38
CA ASN A 95 5.62 7.42 -0.69
C ASN A 95 7.09 7.48 -0.26
N ARG A 96 7.35 7.61 1.05
CA ARG A 96 8.71 7.72 1.59
C ARG A 96 9.29 6.41 2.03
N PHE A 97 8.50 5.35 1.99
CA PHE A 97 9.06 4.04 2.15
C PHE A 97 10.17 3.87 1.10
N PRO A 98 11.42 3.61 1.52
CA PRO A 98 12.50 3.31 0.62
C PRO A 98 12.17 1.94 0.06
N LEU A 99 11.39 1.93 -1.03
CA LEU A 99 11.23 0.76 -1.86
C LEU A 99 12.61 0.47 -2.47
N PHE A 100 13.34 -0.36 -1.71
CA PHE A 100 14.20 -1.46 -2.10
C PHE A 100 15.45 -1.14 -2.94
N ASP A 101 16.41 -0.52 -2.28
CA ASP A 101 17.80 -0.35 -2.75
C ASP A 101 18.72 -1.52 -2.31
N ILE A 102 18.15 -2.67 -1.91
CA ILE A 102 18.89 -3.79 -1.31
C ILE A 102 18.35 -5.13 -1.85
N ASN A 103 19.12 -5.76 -2.75
CA ASN A 103 19.10 -7.18 -3.14
C ASN A 103 17.82 -7.99 -2.84
N ASN A 104 16.69 -7.68 -3.49
CA ASN A 104 15.44 -8.45 -3.35
C ASN A 104 14.96 -8.63 -1.90
N ALA A 105 15.21 -7.63 -1.05
CA ALA A 105 14.95 -7.69 0.37
C ALA A 105 13.51 -8.08 0.73
N PHE A 106 12.54 -7.88 -0.16
CA PHE A 106 11.10 -8.08 0.07
C PHE A 106 10.46 -9.06 -0.92
N SER A 107 11.26 -9.94 -1.50
CA SER A 107 10.82 -10.93 -2.50
C SER A 107 9.68 -11.85 -2.04
N MET A 108 9.47 -12.02 -0.72
CA MET A 108 8.38 -12.82 -0.16
C MET A 108 7.05 -12.08 -0.03
N VAL A 109 7.02 -10.75 -0.23
CA VAL A 109 5.82 -9.94 -0.06
C VAL A 109 4.81 -10.24 -1.16
N THR A 110 3.63 -10.70 -0.76
CA THR A 110 2.50 -10.97 -1.65
C THR A 110 1.31 -10.06 -1.37
N MET A 111 1.30 -9.32 -0.25
CA MET A 111 0.25 -8.38 0.11
C MET A 111 0.84 -7.01 0.48
N LEU A 112 0.34 -5.97 -0.16
CA LEU A 112 0.77 -4.59 0.06
C LEU A 112 -0.45 -3.70 0.31
N LEU A 113 -0.42 -2.97 1.42
CA LEU A 113 -1.39 -1.92 1.74
C LEU A 113 -0.68 -0.55 1.68
N LEU A 114 -1.13 0.30 0.77
CA LEU A 114 -0.62 1.64 0.54
C LEU A 114 -1.50 2.70 1.24
N PHE A 115 -0.87 3.64 1.93
CA PHE A 115 -1.53 4.77 2.57
C PHE A 115 -0.62 5.98 2.60
N ASP A 116 -1.09 7.10 2.05
CA ASP A 116 -0.44 8.40 2.16
C ASP A 116 -1.49 9.49 1.96
N ASP A 117 -1.72 10.32 2.98
CA ASP A 117 -2.69 11.43 2.93
C ASP A 117 -2.01 12.79 2.70
N VAL A 118 -0.69 12.81 2.53
CA VAL A 118 0.12 14.02 2.32
C VAL A 118 0.66 14.09 0.90
N LYS A 119 1.01 12.96 0.30
CA LYS A 119 1.57 12.89 -1.06
C LYS A 119 0.81 11.92 -1.96
N PRO A 120 0.58 12.27 -3.23
CA PRO A 120 0.06 11.33 -4.21
C PRO A 120 1.11 10.25 -4.55
N PHE A 121 0.65 9.05 -4.91
CA PHE A 121 1.52 8.00 -5.43
C PHE A 121 1.71 8.18 -6.95
N GLU A 122 2.87 8.65 -7.39
CA GLU A 122 3.13 8.86 -8.81
C GLU A 122 3.45 7.54 -9.56
N ASN A 123 3.39 7.56 -10.89
CA ASN A 123 3.67 6.37 -11.72
C ASN A 123 5.01 5.70 -11.35
N LEU A 124 6.07 6.48 -11.12
CA LEU A 124 7.37 5.94 -10.73
C LEU A 124 7.33 5.16 -9.40
N PHE A 125 6.39 5.47 -8.51
CA PHE A 125 6.16 4.66 -7.31
C PHE A 125 5.62 3.27 -7.67
N PHE A 126 4.62 3.19 -8.54
CA PHE A 126 4.06 1.92 -9.01
C PHE A 126 5.07 1.11 -9.84
N ALA A 127 5.91 1.77 -10.64
CA ALA A 127 7.02 1.12 -11.35
C ALA A 127 8.00 0.42 -10.39
N ARG A 128 8.32 1.07 -9.26
CA ARG A 128 9.14 0.45 -8.22
C ARG A 128 8.45 -0.76 -7.58
N ILE A 129 7.15 -0.65 -7.28
CA ILE A 129 6.37 -1.79 -6.76
C ILE A 129 6.40 -2.97 -7.74
N ALA A 130 6.08 -2.75 -9.01
CA ALA A 130 6.03 -3.82 -10.02
C ALA A 130 7.39 -4.51 -10.19
N ARG A 131 8.48 -3.74 -10.17
CA ARG A 131 9.86 -4.25 -10.26
C ARG A 131 10.27 -5.05 -9.03
N ASP A 132 9.99 -4.52 -7.84
CA ASP A 132 10.59 -5.01 -6.60
C ASP A 132 9.71 -6.02 -5.87
N LEU A 133 8.41 -6.04 -6.14
CA LEU A 133 7.44 -6.99 -5.62
C LEU A 133 6.81 -7.82 -6.75
N PRO A 134 7.60 -8.59 -7.51
CA PRO A 134 7.12 -9.28 -8.70
C PRO A 134 6.03 -10.31 -8.40
N TYR A 135 5.96 -10.84 -7.17
CA TYR A 135 4.96 -11.82 -6.74
C TYR A 135 3.77 -11.22 -5.98
N LEU A 136 3.57 -9.90 -6.06
CA LEU A 136 2.45 -9.23 -5.42
C LEU A 136 1.11 -9.81 -5.90
N LYS A 137 0.30 -10.31 -4.97
CA LYS A 137 -1.03 -10.91 -5.23
C LYS A 137 -2.16 -9.99 -4.82
N THR A 138 -1.96 -9.21 -3.77
CA THR A 138 -2.98 -8.31 -3.21
C THR A 138 -2.40 -6.91 -3.06
N LEU A 139 -3.06 -5.94 -3.68
CA LEU A 139 -2.76 -4.52 -3.53
C LEU A 139 -4.00 -3.80 -3.02
N GLU A 140 -3.86 -3.18 -1.86
CA GLU A 140 -4.86 -2.31 -1.27
C GLU A 140 -4.30 -0.88 -1.19
N MET A 141 -5.11 0.12 -1.52
CA MET A 141 -4.67 1.50 -1.56
C MET A 141 -5.73 2.46 -1.05
N PHE A 142 -5.25 3.44 -0.28
CA PHE A 142 -6.01 4.59 0.18
C PHE A 142 -5.19 5.86 -0.08
N ASN A 143 -5.64 6.69 -1.02
CA ASN A 143 -5.02 7.97 -1.32
C ASN A 143 -6.01 8.86 -2.08
N GLY A 144 -6.55 9.87 -1.41
CA GLY A 144 -7.51 10.81 -2.01
C GLY A 144 -6.88 11.92 -2.85
N LEU A 145 -5.55 11.97 -2.97
CA LEU A 145 -4.84 13.06 -3.65
C LEU A 145 -4.67 12.76 -5.14
N GLU A 146 -4.86 13.79 -5.96
CA GLU A 146 -4.64 13.77 -7.40
C GLU A 146 -3.15 13.55 -7.74
N GLN A 147 -2.88 12.68 -8.73
CA GLN A 147 -1.53 12.48 -9.27
C GLN A 147 -1.10 13.73 -10.03
N GLN A 148 0.12 14.19 -9.79
CA GLN A 148 0.64 15.40 -10.42
C GLN A 148 1.34 15.09 -11.75
N GLU A 149 1.91 13.89 -11.91
CA GLU A 149 2.74 13.51 -13.06
C GLU A 149 1.95 12.74 -14.14
N LYS A 150 0.71 13.17 -14.44
CA LYS A 150 -0.22 12.45 -15.34
C LYS A 150 0.29 12.24 -16.77
N THR A 151 1.16 13.13 -17.25
CA THR A 151 1.60 13.25 -18.64
C THR A 151 2.97 12.64 -18.93
N ILE A 152 3.66 12.08 -17.93
CA ILE A 152 4.87 11.33 -18.22
C ILE A 152 4.44 10.00 -18.85
N VAL A 153 4.37 10.01 -20.17
CA VAL A 153 4.30 8.83 -21.05
C VAL A 153 5.60 8.05 -20.85
N THR A 154 5.77 7.46 -19.67
CA THR A 154 6.70 6.36 -19.56
C THR A 154 6.03 5.21 -20.28
N THR A 155 6.63 4.83 -21.41
CA THR A 155 6.40 3.59 -22.17
C THR A 155 6.58 2.32 -21.33
N ASN A 156 6.78 2.46 -20.02
CA ASN A 156 6.85 1.36 -19.09
C ASN A 156 5.44 0.87 -18.84
N ASN A 157 5.03 -0.14 -19.60
CA ASN A 157 3.88 -0.95 -19.26
C ASN A 157 4.10 -1.47 -17.84
N LEU A 158 3.36 -0.96 -16.86
CA LEU A 158 3.42 -1.49 -15.51
C LEU A 158 2.81 -2.88 -15.53
N GLU A 159 3.63 -3.90 -15.25
CA GLU A 159 3.18 -5.28 -15.28
C GLU A 159 3.03 -5.82 -13.86
N PHE A 160 1.78 -6.07 -13.47
CA PHE A 160 1.46 -6.75 -12.22
C PHE A 160 0.99 -8.17 -12.53
N THR A 161 1.93 -9.01 -12.96
CA THR A 161 1.67 -10.34 -13.53
C THR A 161 0.98 -11.32 -12.57
N HIS A 162 1.15 -11.11 -11.27
CA HIS A 162 0.60 -11.96 -10.20
C HIS A 162 -0.54 -11.33 -9.41
N LEU A 163 -0.88 -10.06 -9.66
CA LEU A 163 -1.88 -9.34 -8.89
C LEU A 163 -3.27 -9.91 -9.20
N SER A 164 -3.87 -10.53 -8.19
CA SER A 164 -5.19 -11.15 -8.27
C SER A 164 -6.28 -10.39 -7.54
N THR A 165 -5.90 -9.60 -6.53
CA THR A 165 -6.83 -8.80 -5.74
C THR A 165 -6.38 -7.34 -5.74
N LEU A 166 -7.27 -6.45 -6.20
CA LEU A 166 -7.05 -5.01 -6.22
C LEU A 166 -8.16 -4.30 -5.45
N ILE A 167 -7.79 -3.59 -4.38
CA ILE A 167 -8.71 -2.88 -3.49
C ILE A 167 -8.40 -1.38 -3.56
N LEU A 168 -9.36 -0.62 -4.10
CA LEU A 168 -9.28 0.80 -4.42
C LEU A 168 -10.44 1.54 -3.73
N PHE A 169 -10.40 1.58 -2.40
CA PHE A 169 -11.35 2.36 -1.61
C PHE A 169 -10.72 3.71 -1.23
N ASP A 170 -11.53 4.77 -1.28
CA ASP A 170 -11.12 6.14 -0.94
C ASP A 170 -9.86 6.61 -1.69
N ILE A 171 -9.86 6.35 -3.00
CA ILE A 171 -8.82 6.78 -3.93
C ILE A 171 -9.28 7.94 -4.82
N HIS A 172 -8.33 8.73 -5.32
CA HIS A 172 -8.56 9.62 -6.47
C HIS A 172 -8.73 8.81 -7.77
N MET A 173 -9.48 9.35 -8.74
CA MET A 173 -9.75 8.68 -10.03
C MET A 173 -8.47 8.28 -10.77
N ASP A 174 -7.42 9.10 -10.70
CA ASP A 174 -6.17 8.87 -11.44
C ASP A 174 -5.54 7.51 -11.14
N TYR A 175 -5.63 7.02 -9.90
CA TYR A 175 -5.09 5.70 -9.55
C TYR A 175 -5.86 4.59 -10.27
N ALA A 176 -7.16 4.76 -10.40
CA ALA A 176 -8.00 3.85 -11.14
C ALA A 176 -7.60 3.86 -12.63
N GLU A 177 -7.43 5.05 -13.23
CA GLU A 177 -6.91 5.18 -14.60
C GLU A 177 -5.52 4.53 -14.78
N GLN A 178 -4.62 4.70 -13.81
CA GLN A 178 -3.29 4.09 -13.82
C GLN A 178 -3.38 2.55 -13.90
N PHE A 179 -4.24 1.92 -13.10
CA PHE A 179 -4.39 0.46 -13.12
C PHE A 179 -5.14 -0.05 -14.34
N PHE A 180 -6.26 0.58 -14.71
CA PHE A 180 -7.12 0.06 -15.78
C PHE A 180 -6.63 0.41 -17.18
N TYR A 181 -5.91 1.52 -17.37
CA TYR A 181 -5.49 1.98 -18.70
C TYR A 181 -3.99 1.88 -18.94
N ARG A 182 -3.17 1.99 -17.89
CA ARG A 182 -1.71 2.13 -18.01
C ARG A 182 -0.93 0.94 -17.44
N SER A 183 -1.64 -0.07 -16.95
CA SER A 183 -1.04 -1.28 -16.38
C SER A 183 -1.56 -2.53 -17.08
N TYR A 184 -0.86 -3.65 -16.88
CA TYR A 184 -1.26 -4.98 -17.31
C TYR A 184 -1.56 -5.86 -16.09
N LEU A 185 -2.81 -6.30 -15.98
CA LEU A 185 -3.37 -7.02 -14.82
C LEU A 185 -3.93 -8.39 -15.25
N PRO A 186 -3.11 -9.31 -15.79
CA PRO A 186 -3.59 -10.53 -16.44
C PRO A 186 -4.27 -11.55 -15.52
N ARG A 187 -4.22 -11.34 -14.21
CA ARG A 187 -4.71 -12.28 -13.19
C ARG A 187 -5.69 -11.64 -12.23
N LEU A 188 -6.21 -10.45 -12.52
CA LEU A 188 -7.17 -9.78 -11.65
C LEU A 188 -8.47 -10.60 -11.57
N ILE A 189 -8.74 -11.13 -10.39
CA ILE A 189 -9.92 -11.97 -10.06
C ILE A 189 -10.87 -11.21 -9.14
N GLU A 190 -10.31 -10.47 -8.19
CA GLU A 190 -11.07 -9.71 -7.19
C GLU A 190 -10.80 -8.21 -7.36
N LEU A 191 -11.87 -7.45 -7.57
CA LEU A 191 -11.83 -6.00 -7.63
C LEU A 191 -12.76 -5.41 -6.57
N ALA A 192 -12.22 -4.57 -5.71
CA ALA A 192 -13.00 -3.76 -4.79
C ALA A 192 -12.78 -2.28 -5.12
N ILE A 193 -13.83 -1.53 -5.45
CA ILE A 193 -13.72 -0.15 -5.94
C ILE A 193 -15.01 0.63 -5.69
N HIS A 194 -14.91 1.95 -5.51
CA HIS A 194 -16.09 2.82 -5.47
C HIS A 194 -16.86 2.79 -6.81
N ARG A 195 -18.20 2.76 -6.71
CA ARG A 195 -19.08 2.56 -7.87
C ARG A 195 -19.01 3.68 -8.90
N ASP A 196 -18.92 4.93 -8.47
CA ASP A 196 -18.79 6.11 -9.33
C ASP A 196 -17.47 6.09 -10.13
N ILE A 197 -16.37 5.71 -9.49
CA ILE A 197 -15.06 5.51 -10.13
C ILE A 197 -15.15 4.43 -11.21
N LEU A 198 -15.76 3.29 -10.87
CA LEU A 198 -15.93 2.18 -11.81
C LEU A 198 -16.75 2.59 -13.05
N LEU A 199 -17.87 3.32 -12.87
CA LEU A 199 -18.68 3.81 -13.97
C LEU A 199 -17.92 4.78 -14.88
N ALA A 200 -17.09 5.65 -14.30
CA ALA A 200 -16.25 6.56 -15.09
C ALA A 200 -15.22 5.80 -15.93
N ILE A 201 -14.57 4.77 -15.36
CA ILE A 201 -13.61 3.94 -16.10
C ILE A 201 -14.29 3.23 -17.29
N ILE A 202 -15.46 2.65 -17.04
CA ILE A 202 -16.20 1.89 -18.05
C ILE A 202 -16.62 2.76 -19.24
N THR A 203 -16.89 4.04 -19.01
CA THR A 203 -17.39 4.96 -20.04
C THR A 203 -16.29 5.54 -20.92
N GLN A 204 -15.06 5.72 -20.44
CA GLN A 204 -14.04 6.51 -21.14
C GLN A 204 -13.08 5.70 -22.02
N ASN A 205 -12.64 4.50 -21.63
CA ASN A 205 -11.68 3.73 -22.42
C ASN A 205 -11.89 2.23 -22.26
N GLN A 206 -12.75 1.69 -23.12
CA GLN A 206 -13.35 0.39 -22.92
C GLN A 206 -12.37 -0.77 -23.09
N GLN A 207 -11.46 -0.74 -24.08
CA GLN A 207 -10.75 -1.97 -24.43
C GLN A 207 -9.74 -2.40 -23.37
N LYS A 208 -8.81 -1.53 -22.97
CA LYS A 208 -7.76 -1.91 -22.01
C LYS A 208 -8.34 -2.23 -20.62
N ALA A 209 -9.34 -1.45 -20.20
CA ALA A 209 -10.06 -1.74 -18.96
C ALA A 209 -10.80 -3.08 -19.05
N ARG A 210 -11.45 -3.40 -20.19
CA ARG A 210 -12.06 -4.72 -20.41
C ARG A 210 -11.02 -5.83 -20.35
N ASP A 211 -9.88 -5.68 -21.00
CA ASP A 211 -8.82 -6.68 -20.99
C ASP A 211 -8.34 -6.98 -19.56
N ASN A 212 -8.05 -5.92 -18.79
CA ASN A 212 -7.63 -6.03 -17.39
C ASN A 212 -8.72 -6.56 -16.46
N CYS A 213 -9.99 -6.33 -16.78
CA CYS A 213 -11.14 -6.82 -16.01
C CYS A 213 -11.69 -8.16 -16.49
N SER A 214 -11.22 -8.73 -17.60
CA SER A 214 -11.81 -9.92 -18.27
C SER A 214 -11.84 -11.20 -17.44
N LYS A 215 -11.13 -11.24 -16.30
CA LYS A 215 -11.08 -12.37 -15.38
C LYS A 215 -11.64 -12.06 -14.00
N VAL A 216 -12.22 -10.88 -13.80
CA VAL A 216 -12.79 -10.50 -12.50
C VAL A 216 -14.04 -11.33 -12.25
N GLU A 217 -13.98 -12.19 -11.23
CA GLU A 217 -15.07 -13.04 -10.78
C GLU A 217 -15.79 -12.44 -9.55
N HIS A 218 -15.06 -11.65 -8.77
CA HIS A 218 -15.56 -11.03 -7.54
C HIS A 218 -15.43 -9.51 -7.63
N LEU A 219 -16.57 -8.83 -7.73
CA LEU A 219 -16.65 -7.38 -7.70
C LEU A 219 -17.32 -6.92 -6.41
N VAL A 220 -16.61 -6.10 -5.63
CA VAL A 220 -17.14 -5.41 -4.46
C VAL A 220 -17.22 -3.92 -4.76
N THR A 221 -18.42 -3.35 -4.69
CA THR A 221 -18.61 -1.92 -4.80
C THR A 221 -19.12 -1.35 -3.49
N SER A 222 -18.53 -0.26 -3.03
CA SER A 222 -19.12 0.57 -1.98
C SER A 222 -20.18 1.46 -2.61
N GLU A 223 -21.42 1.36 -2.12
CA GLU A 223 -22.47 2.30 -2.50
C GLU A 223 -22.27 3.62 -1.75
N LYS A 224 -22.13 4.72 -2.49
CA LYS A 224 -22.86 5.92 -2.10
C LYS A 224 -24.27 5.74 -2.64
N LEU A 225 -25.26 5.85 -1.76
CA LEU A 225 -26.68 5.72 -2.05
C LEU A 225 -27.07 6.45 -3.35
N ASN A 226 -27.80 5.71 -4.19
CA ASN A 226 -28.63 6.09 -5.34
C ASN A 226 -28.07 5.89 -6.76
N ASP A 227 -28.82 5.03 -7.48
CA ASP A 227 -29.03 4.85 -8.92
C ASP A 227 -27.96 4.25 -9.84
N SER A 228 -28.25 3.01 -10.31
CA SER A 228 -27.79 2.24 -11.49
C SER A 228 -26.88 1.00 -11.29
N VAL A 229 -27.39 -0.03 -10.61
CA VAL A 229 -26.77 -1.37 -10.52
C VAL A 229 -26.61 -2.04 -11.90
N ASP A 230 -27.45 -1.70 -12.87
CA ASP A 230 -27.51 -2.35 -14.19
C ASP A 230 -26.32 -2.02 -15.11
N ALA A 231 -25.74 -0.82 -15.02
CA ALA A 231 -24.60 -0.43 -15.85
C ALA A 231 -23.32 -1.21 -15.50
N VAL A 232 -23.12 -1.49 -14.22
CA VAL A 232 -22.00 -2.30 -13.73
C VAL A 232 -22.16 -3.74 -14.17
N ARG A 233 -23.35 -4.34 -13.95
CA ARG A 233 -23.63 -5.72 -14.40
C ARG A 233 -23.46 -5.89 -15.91
N ASN A 234 -23.94 -4.95 -16.72
CA ASN A 234 -23.82 -5.03 -18.17
C ASN A 234 -22.37 -4.93 -18.67
N PHE A 235 -21.49 -4.17 -18.01
CA PHE A 235 -20.07 -4.14 -18.36
C PHE A 235 -19.39 -5.49 -18.15
N PHE A 236 -19.65 -6.14 -17.01
CA PHE A 236 -19.10 -7.48 -16.72
C PHE A 236 -19.82 -8.61 -17.45
N LEU A 237 -21.01 -8.39 -18.02
CA LEU A 237 -21.63 -9.40 -18.90
C LEU A 237 -21.15 -9.28 -20.35
N LEU A 238 -20.84 -8.07 -20.81
CA LEU A 238 -20.33 -7.81 -22.17
C LEU A 238 -18.81 -8.02 -22.32
N ALA A 239 -18.04 -7.96 -21.23
CA ALA A 239 -16.60 -8.18 -21.26
C ALA A 239 -16.19 -9.67 -21.15
N PHE A 240 -17.14 -10.57 -20.88
CA PHE A 240 -16.90 -11.97 -20.54
C PHE A 240 -17.54 -12.96 -21.53
N HIS A 241 -17.91 -12.48 -22.73
CA HIS A 241 -18.37 -13.28 -23.85
C HIS A 241 -17.57 -12.97 -25.11
#